data_AF-A0A6L8LRW4-F1
#
_entry.id   AF-A0A6L8LRW4-F1
#
_cell.length_a   1.000
_cell.length_b   1.000
_cell.length_c   1.000
_cell.angle_alpha   90.00
_cell.angle_beta   90.00
_cell.angle_gamma   90.00
#
_symmetry.space_group_name_H-M   'P 1'
#
loop_
_entity.id
_entity.type
_entity.pdbx_description
1 polymer ?
#
loop_
_entity_poly.entity_id
_entity_poly.type
_entity_poly.pdbx_seq_one_letter_code
_entity_poly.pdbx_strand_id
1 'polypeptide(L)'
;MKKHWSILVLTSAISLCSHAATPPSAQDFIAGSEQIKATYQQHLLSLPPFKLGHYAIRMYRQTGDSSYQTGIWVDTARVASNLNRIANELYSPSLIDQASKDIDKRYQNSDPVKESLRKKTLQQYPEYTELAVNLIGSMARADELGLKHIQDDKLRALLNHYDFANYATDPDMIKAWAAQLSNQVYWLKQLGVQDIVGEYISAFKKTYPDHLDAQLTDQQYANKIYGLTHIIIAASGYYQHSINEKDYQWVYDYFRSNIDTIIARTKEDVIAESGIVFLLAGLNDDPALIKTQRHILKSIDPKHNMVLSTTGSADISKGEHRNVLSAILLNWQGTNSSVNIQQSPHLFPTLPYGLVAK
;
A
#
# COMPACT_ATOMS: atom_id res chain seq x y z
N MET A 1 41.21 73.94 29.83
CA MET A 1 41.47 72.98 28.73
C MET A 1 41.09 71.57 29.19
N LYS A 2 39.90 71.08 28.85
CA LYS A 2 39.47 69.69 29.08
C LYS A 2 38.97 69.15 27.73
N LYS A 3 39.69 68.20 27.14
CA LYS A 3 39.31 67.51 25.89
C LYS A 3 38.43 66.32 26.26
N HIS A 4 37.18 66.33 25.81
CA HIS A 4 36.31 65.15 25.84
C HIS A 4 36.54 64.31 24.58
N TRP A 5 36.88 63.04 24.76
CA TRP A 5 36.97 62.05 23.68
C TRP A 5 35.63 61.33 23.62
N SER A 6 34.92 61.48 22.51
CA SER A 6 33.68 60.74 22.23
C SER A 6 34.04 59.48 21.47
N ILE A 7 33.82 58.32 22.08
CA ILE A 7 33.96 57.02 21.43
C ILE A 7 32.65 56.74 20.69
N LEU A 8 32.71 56.74 19.36
CA LEU A 8 31.62 56.33 18.47
C LEU A 8 31.65 54.80 18.36
N VAL A 9 30.71 54.11 19.01
CA VAL A 9 30.52 52.67 18.83
C VAL A 9 29.65 52.45 17.59
N LEU A 10 30.26 52.02 16.49
CA LEU A 10 29.56 51.49 15.32
C LEU A 10 29.09 50.07 15.64
N THR A 11 27.80 49.89 15.93
CA THR A 11 27.17 48.57 15.96
C THR A 11 26.79 48.17 14.53
N SER A 12 27.61 47.31 13.91
CA SER A 12 27.28 46.66 12.65
C SER A 12 26.21 45.59 12.88
N ALA A 13 24.97 45.87 12.49
CA ALA A 13 23.91 44.88 12.42
C ALA A 13 24.15 43.96 11.22
N ILE A 14 24.61 42.74 11.45
CA ILE A 14 24.67 41.68 10.44
C ILE A 14 23.25 41.13 10.30
N SER A 15 22.52 41.60 9.29
CA SER A 15 21.29 40.95 8.84
C SER A 15 21.63 39.59 8.24
N LEU A 16 21.45 38.52 9.02
CA LEU A 16 21.36 37.16 8.51
C LEU A 16 20.08 37.08 7.67
N CYS A 17 20.18 37.31 6.37
CA CYS A 17 19.16 36.91 5.42
C CYS A 17 19.07 35.39 5.45
N SER A 18 18.15 34.86 6.26
CA SER A 18 17.69 33.48 6.15
C SER A 18 17.17 33.29 4.73
N HIS A 19 17.99 32.68 3.87
CA HIS A 19 17.55 32.26 2.55
C HIS A 19 16.51 31.16 2.78
N ALA A 20 15.23 31.53 2.77
CA ALA A 20 14.16 30.56 2.71
C ALA A 20 14.40 29.71 1.47
N ALA A 21 14.62 28.41 1.67
CA ALA A 21 14.82 27.48 0.57
C ALA A 21 13.62 27.58 -0.39
N THR A 22 13.90 27.75 -1.67
CA THR A 22 12.87 27.78 -2.70
C THR A 22 12.03 26.49 -2.61
N PRO A 23 10.69 26.58 -2.61
CA PRO A 23 9.86 25.38 -2.55
C PRO A 23 10.14 24.49 -3.76
N PRO A 24 10.11 23.15 -3.61
CA PRO A 24 10.30 22.23 -4.74
C PRO A 24 9.30 22.51 -5.86
N SER A 25 9.79 22.50 -7.09
CA SER A 25 9.03 22.57 -8.33
C SER A 25 8.50 21.18 -8.71
N ALA A 26 7.55 21.12 -9.65
CA ALA A 26 7.08 19.85 -10.22
C ALA A 26 8.24 19.03 -10.83
N GLN A 27 9.25 19.70 -11.39
CA GLN A 27 10.43 19.05 -11.95
C GLN A 27 11.28 18.34 -10.89
N ASP A 28 11.32 18.87 -9.66
CA ASP A 28 12.04 18.25 -8.55
C ASP A 28 11.37 16.94 -8.11
N PHE A 29 10.03 16.90 -8.09
CA PHE A 29 9.29 15.67 -7.81
C PHE A 29 9.53 14.62 -8.90
N ILE A 30 9.44 15.00 -10.18
CA ILE A 30 9.74 14.09 -11.30
C ILE A 30 11.18 13.56 -11.19
N ALA A 31 12.17 14.43 -10.93
CA ALA A 31 13.55 14.02 -10.78
C ALA A 31 13.75 13.02 -9.62
N GLY A 32 13.10 13.27 -8.47
CA GLY A 32 13.13 12.34 -7.32
C GLY A 32 12.50 10.98 -7.66
N SER A 33 11.40 10.96 -8.40
CA SER A 33 10.80 9.71 -8.89
C SER A 33 11.75 8.93 -9.79
N GLU A 34 12.37 9.60 -10.77
CA GLU A 34 13.30 8.95 -11.70
C GLU A 34 14.56 8.41 -11.00
N GLN A 35 15.06 9.09 -9.96
CA GLN A 35 16.16 8.56 -9.13
C GLN A 35 15.79 7.21 -8.50
N ILE A 36 14.62 7.13 -7.85
CA ILE A 36 14.14 5.91 -7.21
C ILE A 36 13.92 4.81 -8.26
N LYS A 37 13.25 5.15 -9.37
CA LYS A 37 12.98 4.21 -10.47
C LYS A 37 14.26 3.64 -11.04
N ALA A 38 15.27 4.47 -11.30
CA ALA A 38 16.55 4.04 -11.85
C ALA A 38 17.25 3.04 -10.92
N THR A 39 17.26 3.31 -9.61
CA THR A 39 17.80 2.38 -8.59
C THR A 39 17.10 1.03 -8.65
N TYR A 40 15.77 1.00 -8.63
CA TYR A 40 15.03 -0.26 -8.66
C TYR A 40 15.11 -0.97 -10.01
N GLN A 41 15.19 -0.25 -11.13
CA GLN A 41 15.33 -0.85 -12.46
C GLN A 41 16.63 -1.66 -12.57
N GLN A 42 17.73 -1.17 -11.98
CA GLN A 42 19.03 -1.87 -11.96
C GLN A 42 18.99 -3.18 -11.16
N HIS A 43 18.09 -3.27 -10.17
CA HIS A 43 17.98 -4.40 -9.27
C HIS A 43 16.70 -5.22 -9.47
N LEU A 44 15.88 -4.90 -10.47
CA LEU A 44 14.52 -5.42 -10.62
C LEU A 44 14.48 -6.96 -10.57
N LEU A 45 15.35 -7.62 -11.33
CA LEU A 45 15.40 -9.09 -11.43
C LEU A 45 16.05 -9.77 -10.22
N SER A 46 16.63 -9.01 -9.28
CA SER A 46 17.13 -9.53 -8.00
C SER A 46 16.06 -9.55 -6.91
N LEU A 47 14.91 -8.91 -7.14
CA LEU A 47 13.80 -8.93 -6.20
C LEU A 47 13.20 -10.34 -6.09
N PRO A 48 12.80 -10.78 -4.87
CA PRO A 48 12.01 -11.99 -4.72
C PRO A 48 10.75 -11.96 -5.59
N PRO A 49 10.24 -13.10 -6.09
CA PRO A 49 9.15 -13.14 -7.07
C PRO A 49 7.91 -12.32 -6.71
N PHE A 50 7.51 -12.32 -5.43
CA PHE A 50 6.40 -11.48 -4.95
C PHE A 50 6.69 -9.98 -5.12
N LYS A 51 7.90 -9.55 -4.75
CA LYS A 51 8.35 -8.16 -4.81
C LYS A 51 8.57 -7.68 -6.24
N LEU A 52 9.13 -8.54 -7.08
CA LEU A 52 9.25 -8.29 -8.52
C LEU A 52 7.89 -8.03 -9.16
N GLY A 53 6.92 -8.93 -8.95
CA GLY A 53 5.57 -8.78 -9.51
C GLY A 53 4.82 -7.55 -8.98
N HIS A 54 4.95 -7.30 -7.68
CA HIS A 54 4.37 -6.13 -7.03
C HIS A 54 4.90 -4.80 -7.59
N TYR A 55 6.22 -4.67 -7.72
CA TYR A 55 6.85 -3.48 -8.32
C TYR A 55 6.45 -3.32 -9.79
N ALA A 56 6.58 -4.40 -10.57
CA ALA A 56 6.35 -4.40 -12.01
C ALA A 56 4.93 -3.99 -12.39
N ILE A 57 3.90 -4.54 -11.73
CA ILE A 57 2.50 -4.19 -12.03
C ILE A 57 2.23 -2.72 -11.74
N ARG A 58 2.69 -2.21 -10.58
CA ARG A 58 2.46 -0.82 -10.19
C ARG A 58 3.18 0.16 -11.10
N MET A 59 4.44 -0.12 -11.44
CA MET A 59 5.19 0.74 -12.34
C MET A 59 4.66 0.68 -13.77
N TYR A 60 4.25 -0.49 -14.27
CA TYR A 60 3.62 -0.58 -15.59
C TYR A 60 2.33 0.24 -15.67
N ARG A 61 1.48 0.21 -14.64
CA ARG A 61 0.27 1.05 -14.59
C ARG A 61 0.61 2.54 -14.76
N GLN A 62 1.75 2.98 -14.24
CA GLN A 62 2.17 4.38 -14.34
C GLN A 62 2.95 4.70 -15.62
N THR A 63 3.77 3.80 -16.15
CA THR A 63 4.69 4.13 -17.25
C THR A 63 4.34 3.49 -18.59
N GLY A 64 3.56 2.41 -18.58
CA GLY A 64 3.35 1.55 -19.76
C GLY A 64 4.60 0.83 -20.25
N ASP A 65 5.72 0.88 -19.51
CA ASP A 65 7.02 0.36 -19.95
C ASP A 65 7.02 -1.18 -19.99
N SER A 66 7.24 -1.74 -21.19
CA SER A 66 7.34 -3.18 -21.43
C SER A 66 8.47 -3.87 -20.67
N SER A 67 9.46 -3.13 -20.14
CA SER A 67 10.52 -3.72 -19.31
C SER A 67 9.98 -4.43 -18.05
N TYR A 68 8.76 -4.09 -17.62
CA TYR A 68 8.07 -4.74 -16.49
C TYR A 68 7.34 -6.05 -16.85
N GLN A 69 7.26 -6.42 -18.13
CA GLN A 69 6.51 -7.60 -18.58
C GLN A 69 6.91 -8.88 -17.85
N THR A 70 8.21 -9.13 -17.68
CA THR A 70 8.70 -10.32 -16.96
C THR A 70 8.17 -10.38 -15.54
N GLY A 71 8.15 -9.25 -14.82
CA GLY A 71 7.65 -9.22 -13.45
C GLY A 71 6.14 -9.45 -13.38
N ILE A 72 5.38 -8.91 -14.33
CA ILE A 72 3.93 -9.14 -14.45
C ILE A 72 3.64 -10.62 -14.71
N TRP A 73 4.40 -11.26 -15.60
CA TRP A 73 4.24 -12.69 -15.86
C TRP A 73 4.60 -13.55 -14.64
N VAL A 74 5.70 -13.23 -13.94
CA VAL A 74 6.08 -13.88 -12.67
C VAL A 74 4.98 -13.73 -11.62
N ASP A 75 4.33 -12.56 -11.56
CA ASP A 75 3.18 -12.33 -10.69
C ASP A 75 2.02 -13.29 -10.99
N THR A 76 1.68 -13.36 -12.27
CA THR A 76 0.62 -14.21 -12.81
C THR A 76 0.90 -15.70 -12.52
N ALA A 77 2.15 -16.15 -12.69
CA ALA A 77 2.55 -17.52 -12.40
C ALA A 77 2.45 -17.88 -10.92
N ARG A 78 2.83 -16.95 -10.03
CA ARG A 78 2.69 -17.15 -8.58
C ARG A 78 1.21 -17.24 -8.17
N VAL A 79 0.36 -16.38 -8.73
CA VAL A 79 -1.10 -16.42 -8.52
C VAL A 79 -1.66 -17.76 -8.96
N ALA A 80 -1.31 -18.22 -10.17
CA ALA A 80 -1.74 -19.53 -10.68
C ALA A 80 -1.30 -20.67 -9.77
N SER A 81 -0.03 -20.68 -9.34
CA SER A 81 0.51 -21.71 -8.44
C SER A 81 -0.27 -21.80 -7.13
N ASN A 82 -0.59 -20.66 -6.51
CA ASN A 82 -1.36 -20.64 -5.27
C ASN A 82 -2.81 -21.08 -5.47
N LEU A 83 -3.46 -20.67 -6.57
CA LEU A 83 -4.83 -21.10 -6.88
C LEU A 83 -4.90 -22.60 -7.19
N ASN A 84 -3.92 -23.14 -7.94
CA ASN A 84 -3.79 -24.58 -8.19
C ASN A 84 -3.63 -25.36 -6.88
N ARG A 85 -2.77 -24.88 -5.97
CA ARG A 85 -2.57 -25.50 -4.65
C ARG A 85 -3.89 -25.56 -3.88
N ILE A 86 -4.60 -24.44 -3.76
CA ILE A 86 -5.86 -24.40 -3.02
C ILE A 86 -6.93 -25.28 -3.68
N ALA A 87 -7.04 -25.23 -5.00
CA ALA A 87 -8.04 -25.99 -5.74
C ALA A 87 -7.82 -27.51 -5.67
N ASN A 88 -6.57 -27.97 -5.53
CA ASN A 88 -6.22 -29.39 -5.52
C ASN A 88 -5.95 -29.97 -4.12
N GLU A 89 -5.47 -29.16 -3.18
CA GLU A 89 -4.99 -29.62 -1.87
C GLU A 89 -5.84 -29.09 -0.70
N LEU A 90 -6.43 -27.89 -0.82
CA LEU A 90 -7.19 -27.23 0.27
C LEU A 90 -8.65 -26.96 -0.12
N TYR A 91 -9.26 -27.90 -0.82
CA TYR A 91 -10.57 -27.72 -1.46
C TYR A 91 -11.78 -27.92 -0.53
N SER A 92 -11.56 -28.14 0.76
CA SER A 92 -12.64 -28.27 1.75
C SER A 92 -12.29 -27.49 3.02
N PRO A 93 -13.30 -27.08 3.81
CA PRO A 93 -13.06 -26.40 5.09
C PRO A 93 -12.13 -27.18 6.03
N SER A 94 -12.30 -28.50 6.15
CA SER A 94 -11.45 -29.33 7.01
C SER A 94 -9.96 -29.31 6.62
N LEU A 95 -9.66 -29.21 5.32
CA LEU A 95 -8.28 -29.14 4.82
C LEU A 95 -7.67 -27.76 5.05
N ILE A 96 -8.47 -26.70 4.90
CA ILE A 96 -8.10 -25.32 5.26
C ILE A 96 -7.75 -25.25 6.75
N ASP A 97 -8.60 -25.81 7.62
CA ASP A 97 -8.36 -25.85 9.06
C ASP A 97 -7.06 -26.59 9.39
N GLN A 98 -6.81 -27.73 8.74
CA GLN A 98 -5.58 -28.50 8.93
C GLN A 98 -4.33 -27.72 8.51
N ALA A 99 -4.37 -27.07 7.35
CA ALA A 99 -3.25 -26.25 6.86
C ALA A 99 -2.98 -25.03 7.76
N SER A 100 -3.97 -24.60 8.53
CA SER A 100 -3.94 -23.41 9.37
C SER A 100 -3.41 -23.63 10.78
N LYS A 101 -3.12 -24.89 11.18
CA LYS A 101 -2.67 -25.23 12.54
C LYS A 101 -1.26 -24.74 12.88
N ASP A 102 -0.41 -24.48 11.89
CA ASP A 102 1.01 -24.11 12.10
C ASP A 102 1.24 -22.58 12.12
N ILE A 103 0.50 -21.85 12.96
CA ILE A 103 0.60 -20.37 13.07
C ILE A 103 2.01 -19.92 13.43
N ASP A 104 2.69 -20.62 14.35
CA ASP A 104 4.02 -20.23 14.86
C ASP A 104 5.14 -20.33 13.82
N LYS A 105 5.00 -21.20 12.81
CA LYS A 105 5.96 -21.28 11.70
C LYS A 105 5.91 -20.05 10.79
N ARG A 106 4.76 -19.35 10.76
CA ARG A 106 4.51 -18.22 9.83
C ARG A 106 5.13 -16.90 10.31
N TYR A 107 5.51 -16.82 11.58
CA TYR A 107 5.90 -15.57 12.23
C TYR A 107 7.13 -15.78 13.10
N GLN A 108 8.30 -15.86 12.46
CA GLN A 108 9.55 -16.15 13.16
C GLN A 108 10.53 -14.96 13.19
N ASN A 109 10.26 -13.83 12.51
CA ASN A 109 11.27 -12.76 12.31
C ASN A 109 10.68 -11.35 12.01
N SER A 110 9.66 -10.87 12.74
CA SER A 110 9.07 -9.54 12.45
C SER A 110 8.87 -8.64 13.69
N ASP A 111 8.28 -7.45 13.49
CA ASP A 111 7.93 -6.50 14.55
C ASP A 111 7.15 -7.20 15.67
N PRO A 112 7.72 -7.31 16.90
CA PRO A 112 7.15 -8.15 17.95
C PRO A 112 5.72 -7.76 18.35
N VAL A 113 5.39 -6.48 18.30
CA VAL A 113 4.07 -5.98 18.71
C VAL A 113 3.02 -6.33 17.67
N LYS A 114 3.32 -6.04 16.39
CA LYS A 114 2.42 -6.38 15.27
C LYS A 114 2.25 -7.88 15.12
N GLU A 115 3.34 -8.62 15.30
CA GLU A 115 3.34 -10.08 15.25
C GLU A 115 2.49 -10.69 16.37
N SER A 116 2.63 -10.19 17.60
CA SER A 116 1.84 -10.65 18.74
C SER A 116 0.34 -10.46 18.51
N LEU A 117 -0.08 -9.28 18.02
CA LEU A 117 -1.48 -9.02 17.70
C LEU A 117 -2.01 -9.97 16.62
N ARG A 118 -1.24 -10.19 15.55
CA ARG A 118 -1.62 -11.11 14.47
C ARG A 118 -1.71 -12.55 14.96
N LYS A 119 -0.74 -13.02 15.74
CA LYS A 119 -0.77 -14.35 16.36
C LYS A 119 -2.03 -14.54 17.20
N LYS A 120 -2.36 -13.57 18.08
CA LYS A 120 -3.57 -13.61 18.89
C LYS A 120 -4.83 -13.74 18.01
N THR A 121 -4.97 -12.92 16.98
CA THR A 121 -6.13 -12.99 16.09
C THR A 121 -6.22 -14.30 15.30
N LEU A 122 -5.09 -14.87 14.91
CA LEU A 122 -5.07 -16.16 14.20
C LEU A 122 -5.33 -17.35 15.11
N GLN A 123 -5.14 -17.24 16.42
CA GLN A 123 -5.61 -18.27 17.35
C GLN A 123 -7.14 -18.33 17.39
N GLN A 124 -7.81 -17.19 17.19
CA GLN A 124 -9.27 -17.10 17.09
C GLN A 124 -9.78 -17.47 15.69
N TYR A 125 -9.03 -17.10 14.64
CA TYR A 125 -9.38 -17.30 13.23
C TYR A 125 -8.21 -17.94 12.45
N PRO A 126 -7.88 -19.21 12.71
CA PRO A 126 -6.70 -19.87 12.11
C PRO A 126 -6.74 -19.89 10.58
N GLU A 127 -7.92 -20.10 10.01
CA GLU A 127 -8.18 -20.20 8.57
C GLU A 127 -7.94 -18.89 7.81
N TYR A 128 -7.94 -17.75 8.50
CA TYR A 128 -7.99 -16.43 7.89
C TYR A 128 -6.88 -16.18 6.87
N THR A 129 -5.65 -16.64 7.10
CA THR A 129 -4.57 -16.41 6.12
C THR A 129 -4.75 -17.26 4.86
N GLU A 130 -5.26 -18.49 4.96
CA GLU A 130 -5.50 -19.30 3.77
C GLU A 130 -6.67 -18.75 2.96
N LEU A 131 -7.73 -18.31 3.62
CA LEU A 131 -8.90 -17.74 2.95
C LEU A 131 -8.61 -16.33 2.43
N ALA A 132 -8.24 -15.41 3.30
CA ALA A 132 -8.29 -13.99 2.99
C ALA A 132 -7.00 -13.45 2.37
N VAL A 133 -5.83 -14.00 2.76
CA VAL A 133 -4.54 -13.60 2.18
C VAL A 133 -4.23 -14.43 0.93
N ASN A 134 -4.37 -15.75 1.02
CA ASN A 134 -4.01 -16.63 -0.10
C ASN A 134 -5.13 -16.73 -1.13
N LEU A 135 -6.34 -17.17 -0.75
CA LEU A 135 -7.41 -17.43 -1.72
C LEU A 135 -8.00 -16.13 -2.31
N ILE A 136 -8.63 -15.28 -1.49
CA ILE A 136 -9.26 -14.02 -1.94
C ILE A 136 -8.25 -13.16 -2.69
N GLY A 137 -7.06 -12.95 -2.12
CA GLY A 137 -6.03 -12.13 -2.75
C GLY A 137 -5.57 -12.67 -4.11
N SER A 138 -5.46 -13.99 -4.28
CA SER A 138 -5.06 -14.57 -5.57
C SER A 138 -6.19 -14.56 -6.58
N MET A 139 -7.43 -14.82 -6.16
CA MET A 139 -8.59 -14.72 -7.04
C MET A 139 -8.78 -13.28 -7.51
N ALA A 140 -8.71 -12.31 -6.61
CA ALA A 140 -8.83 -10.89 -6.95
C ALA A 140 -7.69 -10.40 -7.84
N ARG A 141 -6.45 -10.85 -7.61
CA ARG A 141 -5.35 -10.54 -8.53
C ARG A 141 -5.58 -11.14 -9.92
N ALA A 142 -6.00 -12.40 -10.03
CA ALA A 142 -6.36 -12.96 -11.33
C ALA A 142 -7.49 -12.15 -11.98
N ASP A 143 -8.47 -11.76 -11.17
CA ASP A 143 -9.63 -10.96 -11.58
C ASP A 143 -9.23 -9.62 -12.19
N GLU A 144 -8.32 -8.88 -11.54
CA GLU A 144 -7.71 -7.62 -12.01
C GLU A 144 -6.98 -7.79 -13.35
N LEU A 145 -6.32 -8.93 -13.57
CA LEU A 145 -5.59 -9.23 -14.80
C LEU A 145 -6.52 -9.69 -15.95
N GLY A 146 -7.84 -9.74 -15.73
CA GLY A 146 -8.80 -10.25 -16.70
C GLY A 146 -8.81 -11.77 -16.83
N LEU A 147 -8.30 -12.46 -15.81
CA LEU A 147 -8.14 -13.92 -15.75
C LEU A 147 -9.02 -14.53 -14.65
N LYS A 148 -9.25 -15.84 -14.75
CA LYS A 148 -9.85 -16.66 -13.70
C LYS A 148 -9.19 -18.03 -13.66
N HIS A 149 -9.37 -18.75 -12.55
CA HIS A 149 -8.91 -20.12 -12.47
C HIS A 149 -9.84 -21.07 -13.25
N ILE A 150 -9.32 -22.16 -13.80
CA ILE A 150 -10.15 -23.19 -14.48
C ILE A 150 -11.20 -23.85 -13.56
N GLN A 151 -10.97 -23.79 -12.25
CA GLN A 151 -11.88 -24.25 -11.20
C GLN A 151 -12.46 -23.07 -10.38
N ASP A 152 -12.73 -21.93 -11.03
CA ASP A 152 -13.25 -20.71 -10.37
C ASP A 152 -14.50 -21.00 -9.51
N ASP A 153 -15.49 -21.72 -10.05
CA ASP A 153 -16.72 -22.07 -9.33
C ASP A 153 -16.45 -22.85 -8.04
N LYS A 154 -15.48 -23.76 -8.07
CA LYS A 154 -15.07 -24.56 -6.90
C LYS A 154 -14.44 -23.67 -5.83
N LEU A 155 -13.59 -22.72 -6.23
CA LEU A 155 -12.95 -21.78 -5.32
C LEU A 155 -13.95 -20.79 -4.71
N ARG A 156 -14.93 -20.32 -5.49
CA ARG A 156 -16.04 -19.49 -5.01
C ARG A 156 -16.93 -20.25 -4.04
N ALA A 157 -17.25 -21.51 -4.34
CA ALA A 157 -17.99 -22.37 -3.43
C ALA A 157 -17.27 -22.53 -2.09
N LEU A 158 -15.93 -22.68 -2.10
CA LEU A 158 -15.13 -22.70 -0.88
C LEU A 158 -15.27 -21.41 -0.05
N LEU A 159 -15.23 -20.23 -0.69
CA LEU A 159 -15.41 -18.94 -0.01
C LEU A 159 -16.83 -18.80 0.59
N ASN A 160 -17.85 -19.29 -0.10
CA ASN A 160 -19.26 -19.20 0.35
C ASN A 160 -19.56 -20.00 1.62
N HIS A 161 -18.64 -20.85 2.10
CA HIS A 161 -18.77 -21.52 3.40
C HIS A 161 -18.47 -20.61 4.59
N TYR A 162 -17.88 -19.44 4.37
CA TYR A 162 -17.45 -18.55 5.44
C TYR A 162 -18.23 -17.24 5.41
N ASP A 163 -18.62 -16.78 6.59
CA ASP A 163 -19.17 -15.44 6.78
C ASP A 163 -18.02 -14.48 7.07
N PHE A 164 -17.66 -13.65 6.07
CA PHE A 164 -16.50 -12.78 6.17
C PHE A 164 -16.74 -11.56 7.07
N ALA A 165 -18.01 -11.24 7.39
CA ALA A 165 -18.33 -10.17 8.32
C ALA A 165 -17.75 -10.45 9.71
N ASN A 166 -17.65 -11.73 10.11
CA ASN A 166 -17.05 -12.13 11.39
C ASN A 166 -15.59 -11.69 11.52
N TYR A 167 -14.81 -11.71 10.43
CA TYR A 167 -13.43 -11.23 10.45
C TYR A 167 -13.35 -9.71 10.24
N ALA A 168 -14.15 -9.19 9.31
CA ALA A 168 -14.09 -7.79 8.90
C ALA A 168 -14.58 -6.83 9.98
N THR A 169 -15.50 -7.27 10.86
CA THR A 169 -16.08 -6.41 11.90
C THR A 169 -15.48 -6.63 13.29
N ASP A 170 -14.60 -7.62 13.46
CA ASP A 170 -13.91 -7.87 14.72
C ASP A 170 -12.86 -6.76 15.01
N PRO A 171 -12.96 -6.05 16.15
CA PRO A 171 -12.03 -4.96 16.49
C PRO A 171 -10.56 -5.39 16.64
N ASP A 172 -10.29 -6.60 17.11
CA ASP A 172 -8.93 -7.12 17.25
C ASP A 172 -8.35 -7.45 15.86
N MET A 173 -9.18 -8.00 14.96
CA MET A 173 -8.82 -8.18 13.55
C MET A 173 -8.49 -6.84 12.88
N ILE A 174 -9.34 -5.82 13.04
CA ILE A 174 -9.11 -4.48 12.50
C ILE A 174 -7.78 -3.89 13.02
N LYS A 175 -7.50 -4.04 14.32
CA LYS A 175 -6.24 -3.56 14.93
C LYS A 175 -4.99 -4.30 14.43
N ALA A 176 -5.11 -5.55 14.01
CA ALA A 176 -3.98 -6.37 13.56
C ALA A 176 -3.78 -6.36 12.02
N TRP A 177 -4.86 -6.11 11.27
CA TRP A 177 -4.96 -6.36 9.83
C TRP A 177 -5.67 -5.25 9.03
N ALA A 178 -5.81 -4.04 9.58
CA ALA A 178 -6.53 -2.91 9.00
C ALA A 178 -6.47 -2.83 7.45
N ALA A 179 -5.26 -2.68 6.89
CA ALA A 179 -5.08 -2.59 5.44
C ALA A 179 -5.45 -3.87 4.69
N GLN A 180 -5.09 -5.05 5.22
CA GLN A 180 -5.46 -6.32 4.60
C GLN A 180 -6.98 -6.50 4.55
N LEU A 181 -7.68 -6.21 5.65
CA LEU A 181 -9.14 -6.30 5.71
C LEU A 181 -9.80 -5.30 4.76
N SER A 182 -9.30 -4.06 4.69
CA SER A 182 -9.76 -3.08 3.69
C SER A 182 -9.69 -3.66 2.28
N ASN A 183 -8.55 -4.24 1.89
CA ASN A 183 -8.42 -4.85 0.57
C ASN A 183 -9.41 -6.00 0.36
N GLN A 184 -9.52 -6.88 1.35
CA GLN A 184 -10.33 -8.09 1.27
C GLN A 184 -11.82 -7.80 1.13
N VAL A 185 -12.37 -6.80 1.82
CA VAL A 185 -13.81 -6.50 1.71
C VAL A 185 -14.17 -5.95 0.34
N TYR A 186 -13.29 -5.16 -0.29
CA TYR A 186 -13.48 -4.72 -1.67
C TYR A 186 -13.24 -5.85 -2.67
N TRP A 187 -12.27 -6.74 -2.41
CA TRP A 187 -12.07 -7.92 -3.25
C TRP A 187 -13.24 -8.91 -3.20
N LEU A 188 -13.85 -9.12 -2.03
CA LEU A 188 -15.05 -9.94 -1.90
C LEU A 188 -16.20 -9.36 -2.73
N LYS A 189 -16.37 -8.03 -2.70
CA LYS A 189 -17.34 -7.31 -3.53
C LYS A 189 -17.01 -7.42 -5.01
N GLN A 190 -15.76 -7.18 -5.41
CA GLN A 190 -15.27 -7.30 -6.78
C GLN A 190 -15.53 -8.70 -7.35
N LEU A 191 -15.26 -9.73 -6.54
CA LEU A 191 -15.50 -11.12 -6.90
C LEU A 191 -17.00 -11.46 -6.86
N GLY A 192 -17.88 -10.63 -6.32
CA GLY A 192 -19.31 -10.96 -6.19
C GLY A 192 -19.58 -12.09 -5.18
N VAL A 193 -18.69 -12.27 -4.19
CA VAL A 193 -18.83 -13.27 -3.13
C VAL A 193 -19.69 -12.70 -1.99
N GLN A 194 -19.29 -11.56 -1.43
CA GLN A 194 -20.02 -10.84 -0.37
C GLN A 194 -19.77 -9.33 -0.48
N ASP A 195 -20.78 -8.50 -0.25
CA ASP A 195 -20.63 -7.04 -0.17
C ASP A 195 -20.79 -6.55 1.28
N ILE A 196 -19.68 -6.63 2.03
CA ILE A 196 -19.60 -6.27 3.46
C ILE A 196 -18.82 -4.97 3.69
N VAL A 197 -18.65 -4.15 2.64
CA VAL A 197 -17.85 -2.91 2.69
C VAL A 197 -18.42 -1.92 3.71
N GLY A 198 -19.75 -1.74 3.73
CA GLY A 198 -20.40 -0.80 4.66
C GLY A 198 -20.28 -1.21 6.13
N GLU A 199 -20.40 -2.51 6.41
CA GLU A 199 -20.24 -3.09 7.74
C GLU A 199 -18.80 -2.92 8.23
N TYR A 200 -17.82 -3.23 7.37
CA TYR A 200 -16.41 -3.00 7.65
C TYR A 200 -16.11 -1.53 7.96
N ILE A 201 -16.55 -0.58 7.12
CA ILE A 201 -16.30 0.85 7.36
C ILE A 201 -16.90 1.30 8.70
N SER A 202 -18.09 0.80 9.04
CA SER A 202 -18.75 1.11 10.31
C SER A 202 -17.95 0.55 11.50
N ALA A 203 -17.50 -0.70 11.42
CA ALA A 203 -16.66 -1.33 12.44
C ALA A 203 -15.28 -0.68 12.56
N PHE A 204 -14.67 -0.28 11.43
CA PHE A 204 -13.40 0.43 11.38
C PHE A 204 -13.46 1.76 12.13
N LYS A 205 -14.47 2.59 11.83
CA LYS A 205 -14.71 3.87 12.52
C LYS A 205 -14.95 3.69 14.01
N LYS A 206 -15.68 2.65 14.41
CA LYS A 206 -15.92 2.32 15.83
C LYS A 206 -14.64 1.85 16.54
N THR A 207 -13.78 1.12 15.83
CA THR A 207 -12.51 0.60 16.36
C THR A 207 -11.45 1.70 16.50
N TYR A 208 -11.45 2.67 15.59
CA TYR A 208 -10.53 3.80 15.55
C TYR A 208 -11.26 5.14 15.50
N PRO A 209 -11.98 5.54 16.56
CA PRO A 209 -12.64 6.84 16.58
C PRO A 209 -11.60 7.96 16.74
N ASP A 210 -11.74 9.02 15.94
CA ASP A 210 -10.70 10.07 15.80
C ASP A 210 -10.32 10.76 17.11
N HIS A 211 -11.28 10.95 18.02
CA HIS A 211 -11.02 11.59 19.32
C HIS A 211 -10.10 10.76 20.24
N LEU A 212 -9.79 9.51 19.91
CA LEU A 212 -8.85 8.66 20.65
C LEU A 212 -7.44 8.61 20.03
N ASP A 213 -7.16 9.35 18.95
CA ASP A 213 -5.88 9.26 18.23
C ASP A 213 -4.66 9.63 19.09
N ALA A 214 -4.84 10.55 20.04
CA ALA A 214 -3.81 10.94 21.00
C ALA A 214 -3.44 9.80 21.98
N GLN A 215 -4.31 8.80 22.14
CA GLN A 215 -4.10 7.65 23.03
C GLN A 215 -3.44 6.47 22.31
N LEU A 216 -3.44 6.48 20.96
CA LEU A 216 -2.81 5.44 20.17
C LEU A 216 -1.28 5.57 20.25
N THR A 217 -0.57 4.44 20.30
CA THR A 217 0.87 4.43 20.01
C THR A 217 1.11 4.78 18.54
N ASP A 218 2.33 5.17 18.16
CA ASP A 218 2.64 5.45 16.75
C ASP A 218 2.40 4.25 15.84
N GLN A 219 2.65 3.03 16.33
CA GLN A 219 2.37 1.82 15.57
C GLN A 219 0.87 1.57 15.38
N GLN A 220 0.04 1.86 16.39
CA GLN A 220 -1.42 1.74 16.29
C GLN A 220 -2.01 2.83 15.41
N TYR A 221 -1.52 4.07 15.56
CA TYR A 221 -1.90 5.20 14.73
C TYR A 221 -1.52 4.95 13.27
N ALA A 222 -0.29 4.53 12.98
CA ALA A 222 0.14 4.15 11.64
C ALA A 222 -0.75 3.04 11.06
N ASN A 223 -1.16 2.04 11.84
CA ASN A 223 -2.07 0.99 11.38
C ASN A 223 -3.47 1.52 11.02
N LYS A 224 -4.01 2.48 11.80
CA LYS A 224 -5.24 3.21 11.44
C LYS A 224 -5.08 3.92 10.11
N ILE A 225 -4.02 4.72 9.94
CA ILE A 225 -3.76 5.45 8.69
C ILE A 225 -3.63 4.48 7.52
N TYR A 226 -2.95 3.36 7.71
CA TYR A 226 -2.82 2.31 6.71
C TYR A 226 -4.17 1.68 6.31
N GLY A 227 -5.09 1.51 7.27
CA GLY A 227 -6.47 1.13 6.95
C GLY A 227 -7.19 2.18 6.11
N LEU A 228 -7.11 3.46 6.50
CA LEU A 228 -7.74 4.56 5.77
C LEU A 228 -7.23 4.67 4.32
N THR A 229 -5.92 4.55 4.09
CA THR A 229 -5.35 4.57 2.74
C THR A 229 -5.86 3.40 1.91
N HIS A 230 -5.90 2.21 2.50
CA HIS A 230 -6.35 1.00 1.81
C HIS A 230 -7.85 0.94 1.53
N ILE A 231 -8.71 1.64 2.29
CA ILE A 231 -10.11 1.83 1.90
C ILE A 231 -10.20 2.51 0.53
N ILE A 232 -9.42 3.57 0.30
CA ILE A 232 -9.43 4.32 -0.97
C ILE A 232 -8.71 3.54 -2.07
N ILE A 233 -7.53 2.98 -1.78
CA ILE A 233 -6.74 2.22 -2.77
C ILE A 233 -7.52 0.99 -3.24
N ALA A 234 -8.18 0.25 -2.35
CA ALA A 234 -8.98 -0.90 -2.73
C ALA A 234 -10.24 -0.50 -3.51
N ALA A 235 -10.93 0.59 -3.11
CA ALA A 235 -12.04 1.15 -3.87
C ALA A 235 -11.64 1.54 -5.31
N SER A 236 -10.39 1.96 -5.52
CA SER A 236 -9.86 2.34 -6.85
C SER A 236 -9.49 1.15 -7.74
N GLY A 237 -9.71 -0.09 -7.26
CA GLY A 237 -9.19 -1.30 -7.89
C GLY A 237 -7.66 -1.31 -7.94
N TYR A 238 -6.97 -0.78 -6.92
CA TYR A 238 -5.51 -0.62 -6.92
C TYR A 238 -4.98 0.24 -8.10
N TYR A 239 -5.43 1.49 -8.17
CA TYR A 239 -5.02 2.48 -9.18
C TYR A 239 -5.59 2.26 -10.58
N GLN A 240 -6.60 1.39 -10.73
CA GLN A 240 -7.22 1.15 -12.02
C GLN A 240 -8.25 2.22 -12.40
N HIS A 241 -8.91 2.81 -11.39
CA HIS A 241 -9.98 3.79 -11.57
C HIS A 241 -9.83 4.97 -10.62
N SER A 242 -10.24 6.15 -11.08
CA SER A 242 -10.32 7.33 -10.22
C SER A 242 -11.42 7.17 -9.16
N ILE A 243 -11.28 7.88 -8.05
CA ILE A 243 -12.24 7.93 -6.94
C ILE A 243 -12.94 9.28 -6.93
N ASN A 244 -14.24 9.28 -6.65
CA ASN A 244 -14.93 10.52 -6.34
C ASN A 244 -14.73 10.85 -4.85
N GLU A 245 -14.11 12.01 -4.56
CA GLU A 245 -13.84 12.47 -3.20
C GLU A 245 -15.08 12.39 -2.29
N LYS A 246 -16.25 12.76 -2.82
CA LYS A 246 -17.51 12.84 -2.06
C LYS A 246 -17.94 11.50 -1.47
N ASP A 247 -17.60 10.39 -2.12
CA ASP A 247 -17.97 9.05 -1.66
C ASP A 247 -17.20 8.66 -0.39
N TYR A 248 -16.04 9.31 -0.16
CA TYR A 248 -15.16 9.08 0.98
C TYR A 248 -14.75 10.37 1.68
N GLN A 249 -15.61 11.40 1.67
CA GLN A 249 -15.29 12.74 2.18
C GLN A 249 -14.67 12.70 3.59
N TRP A 250 -15.20 11.83 4.45
CA TRP A 250 -14.71 11.66 5.82
C TRP A 250 -13.23 11.21 5.91
N VAL A 251 -12.71 10.45 4.94
CA VAL A 251 -11.29 10.07 4.87
C VAL A 251 -10.45 11.28 4.46
N TYR A 252 -10.89 12.02 3.45
CA TYR A 252 -10.18 13.20 2.95
C TYR A 252 -10.15 14.33 3.98
N ASP A 253 -11.27 14.60 4.65
CA ASP A 253 -11.36 15.60 5.73
C ASP A 253 -10.44 15.22 6.90
N TYR A 254 -10.40 13.92 7.24
CA TYR A 254 -9.49 13.42 8.27
C TYR A 254 -8.02 13.63 7.85
N PHE A 255 -7.63 13.27 6.63
CA PHE A 255 -6.25 13.47 6.17
C PHE A 255 -5.86 14.94 6.12
N ARG A 256 -6.72 15.83 5.60
CA ARG A 256 -6.46 17.29 5.58
C ARG A 256 -6.24 17.84 6.99
N SER A 257 -7.08 17.42 7.93
CA SER A 257 -7.02 17.90 9.31
C SER A 257 -5.80 17.37 10.09
N ASN A 258 -5.27 16.20 9.69
CA ASN A 258 -4.25 15.49 10.46
C ASN A 258 -2.93 15.27 9.71
N ILE A 259 -2.72 15.87 8.53
CA ILE A 259 -1.58 15.53 7.67
C ILE A 259 -0.22 15.73 8.34
N ASP A 260 -0.09 16.79 9.16
CA ASP A 260 1.16 17.05 9.88
C ASP A 260 1.42 15.99 10.96
N THR A 261 0.38 15.54 11.65
CA THR A 261 0.44 14.43 12.62
C THR A 261 0.74 13.10 11.92
N ILE A 262 0.16 12.85 10.75
CA ILE A 262 0.45 11.67 9.93
C ILE A 262 1.94 11.64 9.54
N ILE A 263 2.47 12.75 9.03
CA ILE A 263 3.88 12.88 8.68
C ILE A 263 4.79 12.67 9.91
N ALA A 264 4.40 13.20 11.07
CA ALA A 264 5.21 13.11 12.28
C ALA A 264 5.23 11.72 12.93
N ARG A 265 4.16 10.93 12.79
CA ARG A 265 3.94 9.69 13.56
C ARG A 265 3.92 8.41 12.73
N THR A 266 4.11 8.51 11.42
CA THR A 266 4.06 7.35 10.52
C THR A 266 5.32 7.24 9.66
N LYS A 267 5.44 6.11 8.95
CA LYS A 267 6.59 5.79 8.09
C LYS A 267 6.33 6.28 6.67
N GLU A 268 7.38 6.42 5.88
CA GLU A 268 7.33 7.04 4.56
C GLU A 268 6.44 6.28 3.56
N ASP A 269 6.25 4.96 3.73
CA ASP A 269 5.29 4.20 2.92
C ASP A 269 3.83 4.61 3.22
N VAL A 270 3.49 4.78 4.50
CA VAL A 270 2.18 5.27 4.95
C VAL A 270 1.95 6.72 4.50
N ILE A 271 2.99 7.57 4.59
CA ILE A 271 2.94 8.96 4.12
C ILE A 271 2.72 9.00 2.61
N ALA A 272 3.42 8.15 1.85
CA ALA A 272 3.28 8.11 0.40
C ALA A 272 1.89 7.65 -0.03
N GLU A 273 1.33 6.61 0.60
CA GLU A 273 -0.05 6.20 0.35
C GLU A 273 -1.06 7.31 0.71
N SER A 274 -0.82 8.03 1.81
CA SER A 274 -1.65 9.17 2.24
C SER A 274 -1.65 10.34 1.25
N GLY A 275 -0.64 10.45 0.39
CA GLY A 275 -0.66 11.37 -0.76
C GLY A 275 -1.35 10.77 -1.99
N ILE A 276 -1.08 9.48 -2.29
CA ILE A 276 -1.66 8.79 -3.45
C ILE A 276 -3.19 8.77 -3.41
N VAL A 277 -3.81 8.69 -2.24
CA VAL A 277 -5.28 8.80 -2.10
C VAL A 277 -5.88 10.10 -2.66
N PHE A 278 -5.15 11.23 -2.58
CA PHE A 278 -5.57 12.51 -3.18
C PHE A 278 -5.41 12.49 -4.69
N LEU A 279 -4.31 11.94 -5.18
CA LEU A 279 -4.06 11.76 -6.62
C LEU A 279 -5.13 10.87 -7.27
N LEU A 280 -5.60 9.84 -6.56
CA LEU A 280 -6.71 8.99 -7.01
C LEU A 280 -8.03 9.74 -7.17
N ALA A 281 -8.24 10.82 -6.41
CA ALA A 281 -9.41 11.69 -6.55
C ALA A 281 -9.18 12.89 -7.48
N GLY A 282 -8.03 12.97 -8.16
CA GLY A 282 -7.69 14.09 -9.03
C GLY A 282 -7.38 15.40 -8.28
N LEU A 283 -7.10 15.33 -6.98
CA LEU A 283 -6.84 16.48 -6.12
C LEU A 283 -5.35 16.87 -6.15
N ASN A 284 -4.83 17.15 -7.35
CA ASN A 284 -3.39 17.31 -7.61
C ASN A 284 -2.75 18.53 -6.90
N ASP A 285 -3.56 19.55 -6.56
CA ASP A 285 -3.11 20.78 -5.92
C ASP A 285 -3.45 20.84 -4.42
N ASP A 286 -3.96 19.74 -3.83
CA ASP A 286 -4.37 19.72 -2.42
C ASP A 286 -3.15 19.96 -1.50
N PRO A 287 -3.23 20.89 -0.52
CA PRO A 287 -2.12 21.16 0.39
C PRO A 287 -1.62 19.93 1.16
N ALA A 288 -2.49 18.97 1.49
CA ALA A 288 -2.10 17.74 2.15
C ALA A 288 -1.22 16.86 1.24
N LEU A 289 -1.59 16.71 -0.03
CA LEU A 289 -0.79 16.03 -1.05
C LEU A 289 0.60 16.68 -1.18
N ILE A 290 0.66 18.00 -1.38
CA ILE A 290 1.94 18.70 -1.56
C ILE A 290 2.86 18.52 -0.35
N LYS A 291 2.32 18.48 0.88
CA LYS A 291 3.11 18.19 2.10
C LYS A 291 3.71 16.79 2.07
N THR A 292 2.94 15.77 1.66
CA THR A 292 3.45 14.40 1.53
C THR A 292 4.54 14.29 0.46
N GLN A 293 4.34 14.89 -0.72
CA GLN A 293 5.34 14.90 -1.80
C GLN A 293 6.64 15.55 -1.36
N ARG A 294 6.57 16.73 -0.71
CA ARG A 294 7.75 17.42 -0.18
C ARG A 294 8.48 16.61 0.87
N HIS A 295 7.74 15.95 1.78
CA HIS A 295 8.34 15.08 2.78
C HIS A 295 9.08 13.92 2.11
N ILE A 296 8.43 13.19 1.20
CA ILE A 296 9.03 12.04 0.53
C ILE A 296 10.23 12.44 -0.33
N LEU A 297 10.15 13.53 -1.09
CA LEU A 297 11.30 14.05 -1.85
C LEU A 297 12.51 14.31 -0.95
N LYS A 298 12.28 14.92 0.22
CA LYS A 298 13.34 15.20 1.20
C LYS A 298 13.91 13.93 1.84
N SER A 299 13.13 12.87 1.91
CA SER A 299 13.54 11.58 2.50
C SER A 299 14.32 10.68 1.53
N ILE A 300 14.52 11.10 0.27
CA ILE A 300 15.40 10.39 -0.66
C ILE A 300 16.84 10.57 -0.20
N ASP A 301 17.51 9.45 0.08
CA ASP A 301 18.93 9.46 0.42
C ASP A 301 19.76 9.66 -0.86
N PRO A 302 20.63 10.69 -0.92
CA PRO A 302 21.37 11.03 -2.14
C PRO A 302 22.47 10.02 -2.49
N LYS A 303 22.88 9.15 -1.56
CA LYS A 303 23.90 8.12 -1.81
C LYS A 303 23.27 6.88 -2.43
N HIS A 304 22.09 6.48 -1.96
CA HIS A 304 21.41 5.27 -2.40
C HIS A 304 20.30 5.54 -3.42
N ASN A 305 19.98 6.82 -3.69
CA ASN A 305 18.93 7.24 -4.62
C ASN A 305 17.58 6.55 -4.33
N MET A 306 17.25 6.43 -3.05
CA MET A 306 16.05 5.77 -2.57
C MET A 306 15.69 6.25 -1.16
N VAL A 307 14.45 6.03 -0.74
CA VAL A 307 14.02 6.23 0.64
C VAL A 307 14.47 5.05 1.49
N LEU A 308 15.28 5.30 2.52
CA LEU A 308 15.80 4.28 3.42
C LEU A 308 14.75 3.84 4.45
N SER A 309 14.98 2.71 5.11
CA SER A 309 14.12 2.31 6.23
C SER A 309 14.28 3.26 7.43
N THR A 310 13.37 3.18 8.41
CA THR A 310 13.49 3.93 9.65
C THR A 310 14.75 3.63 10.48
N THR A 311 15.47 2.53 10.17
CA THR A 311 16.77 2.19 10.76
C THR A 311 17.96 2.52 9.83
N GLY A 312 17.73 3.20 8.71
CA GLY A 312 18.76 3.58 7.73
C GLY A 312 19.16 2.49 6.73
N SER A 313 18.52 1.31 6.74
CA SER A 313 18.81 0.25 5.77
C SER A 313 18.43 0.63 4.32
N ALA A 314 19.35 0.37 3.39
CA ALA A 314 19.20 0.47 1.94
C ALA A 314 18.93 -0.88 1.25
N ASP A 315 18.42 -1.88 1.99
CA ASP A 315 18.05 -3.18 1.43
C ASP A 315 16.93 -3.01 0.38
N ILE A 316 17.26 -3.27 -0.89
CA ILE A 316 16.37 -3.09 -2.04
C ILE A 316 15.07 -3.90 -1.89
N SER A 317 15.19 -5.16 -1.46
CA SER A 317 14.05 -6.08 -1.34
C SER A 317 13.10 -5.64 -0.22
N LYS A 318 13.65 -5.29 0.94
CA LYS A 318 12.85 -4.79 2.08
C LYS A 318 12.28 -3.39 1.83
N GLY A 319 12.99 -2.55 1.08
CA GLY A 319 12.59 -1.19 0.75
C GLY A 319 11.57 -1.06 -0.39
N GLU A 320 11.27 -2.16 -1.11
CA GLU A 320 10.52 -2.13 -2.36
C GLU A 320 9.18 -1.41 -2.26
N HIS A 321 8.36 -1.74 -1.27
CA HIS A 321 7.00 -1.18 -1.15
C HIS A 321 7.04 0.33 -0.90
N ARG A 322 7.92 0.78 -0.01
CA ARG A 322 8.11 2.21 0.29
C ARG A 322 8.55 2.98 -0.94
N ASN A 323 9.48 2.42 -1.71
CA ASN A 323 10.10 3.13 -2.83
C ASN A 323 9.22 3.13 -4.08
N VAL A 324 8.50 2.03 -4.37
CA VAL A 324 7.53 2.05 -5.47
C VAL A 324 6.44 3.09 -5.21
N LEU A 325 5.93 3.17 -3.97
CA LEU A 325 4.94 4.20 -3.60
C LEU A 325 5.52 5.61 -3.69
N SER A 326 6.76 5.81 -3.25
CA SER A 326 7.43 7.10 -3.33
C SER A 326 7.60 7.56 -4.78
N ALA A 327 8.04 6.66 -5.67
CA ALA A 327 8.15 6.96 -7.09
C ALA A 327 6.80 7.34 -7.72
N ILE A 328 5.74 6.60 -7.39
CA ILE A 328 4.37 6.85 -7.86
C ILE A 328 3.84 8.19 -7.37
N LEU A 329 4.00 8.50 -6.07
CA LEU A 329 3.56 9.75 -5.48
C LEU A 329 4.23 10.97 -6.14
N LEU A 330 5.53 10.86 -6.38
CA LEU A 330 6.35 11.96 -6.90
C LEU A 330 6.17 12.18 -8.41
N ASN A 331 5.75 11.16 -9.15
CA ASN A 331 5.50 11.28 -10.59
C ASN A 331 4.25 10.48 -10.99
N TRP A 332 3.10 10.92 -10.49
CA TRP A 332 1.81 10.30 -10.76
C TRP A 332 1.41 10.48 -12.23
N GLN A 333 1.08 9.39 -12.90
CA GLN A 333 0.71 9.36 -14.32
C GLN A 333 -0.79 9.06 -14.53
N GLY A 334 -1.58 9.09 -13.46
CA GLY A 334 -3.00 8.77 -13.50
C GLY A 334 -3.31 7.32 -13.18
N THR A 335 -4.60 6.98 -13.26
CA THR A 335 -5.10 5.62 -13.06
C THR A 335 -5.08 4.83 -14.36
N ASN A 336 -4.79 3.54 -14.29
CA ASN A 336 -4.64 2.69 -15.47
C ASN A 336 -5.07 1.23 -15.20
N SER A 337 -6.08 0.77 -15.94
CA SER A 337 -6.57 -0.60 -15.93
C SER A 337 -5.91 -1.53 -16.96
N SER A 338 -4.92 -1.05 -17.72
CA SER A 338 -4.39 -1.75 -18.91
C SER A 338 -3.59 -3.00 -18.61
N VAL A 339 -3.19 -3.25 -17.36
CA VAL A 339 -2.58 -4.52 -16.94
C VAL A 339 -3.66 -5.61 -16.85
N ASN A 340 -4.27 -5.94 -17.98
CA ASN A 340 -5.19 -7.05 -18.14
C ASN A 340 -5.05 -7.67 -19.53
N ILE A 341 -5.41 -8.95 -19.66
CA ILE A 341 -5.21 -9.72 -20.89
C ILE A 341 -6.02 -9.21 -22.08
N GLN A 342 -7.19 -8.60 -21.85
CA GLN A 342 -8.04 -8.07 -22.91
C GLN A 342 -7.45 -6.78 -23.53
N GLN A 343 -6.84 -5.90 -22.72
CA GLN A 343 -6.28 -4.63 -23.18
C GLN A 343 -4.80 -4.70 -23.54
N SER A 344 -4.04 -5.62 -22.95
CA SER A 344 -2.60 -5.77 -23.16
C SER A 344 -2.20 -7.25 -23.23
N PRO A 345 -2.67 -7.99 -24.26
CA PRO A 345 -2.40 -9.42 -24.39
C PRO A 345 -0.90 -9.73 -24.52
N HIS A 346 -0.10 -8.78 -25.02
CA HIS A 346 1.35 -8.93 -25.10
C HIS A 346 2.01 -9.13 -23.73
N LEU A 347 1.39 -8.68 -22.62
CA LEU A 347 1.89 -8.92 -21.27
C LEU A 347 1.75 -10.39 -20.84
N PHE A 348 0.93 -11.17 -21.53
CA PHE A 348 0.60 -12.56 -21.21
C PHE A 348 0.88 -13.47 -22.41
N PRO A 349 2.14 -13.58 -22.86
CA PRO A 349 2.50 -14.36 -24.05
C PRO A 349 2.11 -15.84 -23.91
N THR A 350 2.10 -16.34 -22.67
CA THR A 350 1.53 -17.62 -22.28
C THR A 350 0.83 -17.47 -20.94
N LEU A 351 -0.27 -18.20 -20.75
CA LEU A 351 -0.93 -18.30 -19.46
C LEU A 351 -0.35 -19.46 -18.65
N PRO A 352 0.02 -19.23 -17.37
CA PRO A 352 0.38 -20.31 -16.46
C PRO A 352 -0.77 -21.32 -16.33
N TYR A 353 -0.43 -22.60 -16.16
CA TYR A 353 -1.43 -23.66 -15.97
C TYR A 353 -2.41 -23.30 -14.85
N GLY A 354 -3.69 -23.55 -15.10
CA GLY A 354 -4.77 -23.25 -14.16
C GLY A 354 -5.44 -21.90 -14.39
N LEU A 355 -4.83 -20.96 -15.11
CA LEU A 355 -5.47 -19.68 -15.46
C LEU A 355 -5.98 -19.66 -16.90
N VAL A 356 -7.15 -19.05 -17.09
CA VAL A 356 -7.78 -18.79 -18.39
C VAL A 356 -8.29 -17.36 -18.45
N ALA A 357 -8.45 -16.81 -19.66
CA ALA A 357 -9.17 -15.55 -19.84
C ALA A 357 -10.63 -15.68 -19.35
N LYS A 358 -11.15 -14.60 -18.79
CA LYS A 358 -12.51 -14.57 -18.23
C LYS A 358 -13.62 -14.69 -19.25
#